data_AF-A0AAU9N101-F1
#
_entry.id   AF-A0AAU9N101-F1
#
_cell.length_a   1.000
_cell.length_b   1.000
_cell.length_c   1.000
_cell.angle_alpha   90.00
_cell.angle_beta   90.00
_cell.angle_gamma   90.00
#
_symmetry.space_group_name_H-M   'P 1'
#
loop_
_entity.id
_entity.type
_entity.pdbx_description
1 polymer ?
#
loop_
_entity_poly.entity_id
_entity_poly.type
_entity_poly.pdbx_seq_one_letter_code
_entity_poly.pdbx_strand_id
1 'polypeptide(L)'
;MPSIGHAEHIWSPNYRRHMDANQSNGVTNKDMAINLLQTQLELSLIRDDFQDQLCELRQAVNRDSDAMNREVNDVRDGQLDISHLVADLKDHFISLQGSYVKIVTSQFSRPKILFLIK
;
A
#
# COMPACT_ATOMS: atom_id res chain seq x y z
N MET A 1 -12.23 53.80 -19.01
CA MET A 1 -10.82 53.31 -19.00
C MET A 1 -9.88 54.50 -19.06
N PRO A 2 -8.65 54.40 -18.54
CA PRO A 2 -8.18 54.52 -17.15
C PRO A 2 -7.61 55.95 -16.87
N SER A 3 -7.28 56.36 -15.64
CA SER A 3 -5.90 56.31 -15.09
C SER A 3 -5.93 56.97 -13.69
N ILE A 4 -5.62 56.25 -12.62
CA ILE A 4 -4.35 56.33 -11.85
C ILE A 4 -4.16 57.74 -11.25
N GLY A 5 -4.27 58.00 -9.96
CA GLY A 5 -3.78 57.23 -8.82
C GLY A 5 -2.68 58.05 -8.15
N HIS A 6 -3.01 58.81 -7.10
CA HIS A 6 -2.03 59.35 -6.16
C HIS A 6 -2.71 59.67 -4.82
N ALA A 7 -2.73 58.68 -3.94
CA ALA A 7 -2.85 58.93 -2.51
C ALA A 7 -1.42 59.16 -2.00
N GLU A 8 -1.08 60.42 -1.76
CA GLU A 8 0.17 60.79 -1.10
C GLU A 8 0.10 60.35 0.37
N HIS A 9 0.61 59.16 0.64
CA HIS A 9 0.84 58.68 2.00
C HIS A 9 2.10 59.35 2.55
N ILE A 10 1.91 60.50 3.20
CA ILE A 10 2.93 61.19 3.99
C ILE A 10 3.23 60.33 5.23
N TRP A 11 4.19 59.41 5.12
CA TRP A 11 4.83 58.77 6.27
C TRP A 11 6.22 59.41 6.44
N SER A 12 6.29 60.46 7.25
CA SER A 12 7.56 61.00 7.75
C SER A 12 7.87 60.35 9.10
N PRO A 13 8.90 59.50 9.24
CA PRO A 13 9.28 58.97 10.54
C PRO A 13 10.24 59.95 11.21
N ASN A 14 9.68 60.98 11.82
CA ASN A 14 10.42 61.80 12.79
C ASN A 14 10.35 61.14 14.18
N TYR A 15 10.95 59.96 14.32
CA TYR A 15 11.16 59.31 15.63
C TYR A 15 12.56 59.62 16.14
N ARG A 16 12.85 60.91 16.32
CA ARG A 16 14.05 61.37 17.02
C ARG A 16 13.67 61.59 18.48
N ARG A 17 14.15 60.68 19.33
CA ARG A 17 14.10 60.67 20.81
C ARG A 17 12.77 60.20 21.39
N HIS A 18 12.73 58.93 21.78
CA HIS A 18 12.20 58.45 23.06
C HIS A 18 12.60 56.97 23.17
N MET A 19 13.90 56.73 23.41
CA MET A 19 14.32 55.47 24.06
C MET A 19 14.09 55.70 25.56
N ASP A 20 12.82 55.75 25.94
CA ASP A 20 12.49 55.54 27.35
C ASP A 20 12.84 54.10 27.65
N ALA A 21 13.68 53.94 28.68
CA ALA A 21 14.15 52.68 29.18
C ALA A 21 12.95 51.79 29.53
N ASN A 22 12.54 50.94 28.57
CA ASN A 22 11.75 49.77 28.87
C ASN A 22 12.58 48.97 29.88
N GLN A 23 12.07 48.90 31.10
CA GLN A 23 12.58 48.04 32.16
C GLN A 23 12.71 46.63 31.58
N SER A 24 13.93 46.26 31.20
CA SER A 24 14.25 44.91 30.78
C SER A 24 14.03 44.02 31.99
N ASN A 25 13.26 42.93 31.82
CA ASN A 25 13.04 41.90 32.83
C ASN A 25 14.33 41.09 33.16
N GLY A 26 15.51 41.68 33.03
CA GLY A 26 16.81 41.04 33.21
C GLY A 26 17.22 40.11 32.06
N VAL A 27 16.34 39.87 31.08
CA VAL A 27 16.63 39.01 29.93
C VAL A 27 17.40 39.82 28.89
N THR A 28 18.65 39.44 28.67
CA THR A 28 19.50 40.06 27.65
C THR A 28 19.25 39.43 26.28
N ASN A 29 19.59 40.15 25.21
CA ASN A 29 19.57 39.59 23.85
C ASN A 29 20.39 38.31 23.72
N LYS A 30 21.44 38.16 24.55
CA LYS A 30 22.28 36.96 24.62
C LYS A 30 21.50 35.78 25.18
N ASP A 31 20.73 35.97 26.24
CA ASP A 31 19.90 34.91 26.85
C ASP A 31 18.83 34.45 25.86
N MET A 32 18.24 35.37 25.11
CA MET A 32 17.30 35.04 24.04
C MET A 32 17.95 34.23 22.91
N ALA A 33 19.17 34.61 22.48
CA ALA A 33 19.92 33.86 21.47
C ALA A 33 20.30 32.45 21.95
N ILE A 34 20.69 32.30 23.22
CA ILE A 34 20.99 31.00 23.82
C ILE A 34 19.75 30.10 23.82
N ASN A 35 18.61 30.61 24.30
CA ASN A 35 17.37 29.84 24.33
C ASN A 35 16.93 29.42 22.91
N LEU A 36 17.04 30.31 21.93
CA LEU A 36 16.72 29.99 20.54
C LEU A 36 17.62 28.87 19.98
N LEU A 37 18.92 28.93 20.26
CA LEU A 37 19.86 27.88 19.83
C LEU A 37 19.58 26.54 20.53
N GLN A 38 19.22 26.55 21.81
CA GLN A 38 18.83 25.36 22.56
C GLN A 38 17.58 24.72 21.96
N THR A 39 16.52 25.50 21.75
CA THR A 39 15.28 25.01 21.11
C THR A 39 15.57 24.47 19.70
N GLN A 40 16.42 25.14 18.92
CA GLN A 40 16.78 24.68 17.58
C GLN A 40 17.53 23.34 17.60
N LEU A 41 18.40 23.12 18.60
CA LEU A 41 19.11 21.86 18.78
C LEU A 41 18.14 20.75 19.19
N GLU A 42 17.28 20.99 20.18
CA GLU A 42 16.28 20.01 20.63
C GLU A 42 15.34 19.60 19.50
N LEU A 43 14.82 20.56 18.73
CA LEU A 43 13.99 20.28 17.57
C LEU A 43 14.73 19.50 16.48
N SER A 44 16.04 19.73 16.32
CA SER A 44 16.84 18.97 15.36
C SER A 44 17.02 17.53 15.80
N LEU A 45 17.32 17.28 17.07
CA LEU A 45 17.43 15.94 17.63
C LEU A 45 16.11 15.17 17.52
N ILE A 46 15.00 15.82 17.85
CA ILE A 46 13.65 15.24 17.72
C ILE A 46 13.35 14.89 16.25
N ARG A 47 13.66 15.79 15.32
CA ARG A 47 13.44 15.56 13.89
C ARG A 47 14.24 14.35 13.38
N ASP A 48 15.48 14.23 13.81
CA ASP A 48 16.35 13.13 13.37
C ASP A 48 15.83 11.78 13.92
N ASP A 49 15.41 11.71 15.19
CA ASP A 49 14.78 10.51 15.78
C ASP A 49 13.47 10.13 15.06
N PHE A 50 12.61 11.11 14.76
CA PHE A 50 11.40 10.84 13.97
C PHE A 50 11.71 10.34 12.57
N GLN A 51 12.78 10.86 11.94
CA GLN A 51 13.17 10.42 10.61
C GLN A 51 13.63 8.96 10.61
N ASP A 52 14.39 8.55 11.62
CA ASP A 52 14.82 7.16 11.79
C ASP A 52 13.62 6.24 12.03
N GLN A 53 12.71 6.61 12.93
CA GLN A 53 11.49 5.84 13.21
C GLN A 53 10.60 5.70 11.96
N LEU A 54 10.45 6.76 11.18
CA LEU A 54 9.70 6.71 9.92
C LEU A 54 10.37 5.80 8.89
N CYS A 55 11.71 5.78 8.85
CA CYS A 55 12.45 4.88 7.98
C CYS A 55 12.23 3.42 8.38
N GLU A 56 12.32 3.10 9.67
CA GLU A 56 12.07 1.76 10.19
C GLU A 56 10.64 1.30 9.93
N LEU A 57 9.66 2.15 10.22
CA LEU A 57 8.25 1.85 9.97
C LEU A 57 8.00 1.57 8.49
N ARG A 58 8.57 2.41 7.60
CA ARG A 58 8.45 2.20 6.15
C ARG A 58 9.06 0.86 5.73
N GLN A 59 10.21 0.48 6.28
CA GLN A 59 10.82 -0.80 5.98
C GLN A 59 9.99 -1.98 6.49
N ALA A 60 9.42 -1.88 7.70
CA ALA A 60 8.55 -2.91 8.25
C ALA A 60 7.31 -3.12 7.36
N VAL A 61 6.61 -2.03 7.03
CA VAL A 61 5.43 -2.06 6.15
C VAL A 61 5.76 -2.65 4.77
N ASN A 62 6.91 -2.30 4.19
CA ASN A 62 7.32 -2.88 2.90
C ASN A 62 7.56 -4.39 3.01
N ARG A 63 8.21 -4.87 4.08
CA ARG A 63 8.43 -6.31 4.30
C ARG A 63 7.11 -7.07 4.45
N ASP A 64 6.17 -6.52 5.20
CA ASP A 64 4.86 -7.13 5.42
C ASP A 64 4.04 -7.16 4.13
N SER A 65 4.08 -6.07 3.35
CA SER A 65 3.45 -6.00 2.03
C SER A 65 4.04 -7.02 1.06
N ASP A 66 5.37 -7.18 1.04
CA ASP A 66 6.05 -8.17 0.21
C ASP A 66 5.71 -9.61 0.63
N ALA A 67 5.57 -9.87 1.94
CA ALA A 67 5.16 -11.18 2.44
C ALA A 67 3.73 -11.52 2.02
N MET A 68 2.80 -10.57 2.18
CA MET A 68 1.41 -10.73 1.78
C MET A 68 1.28 -10.97 0.27
N ASN A 69 2.05 -10.25 -0.55
CA ASN A 69 2.07 -10.47 -2.00
C ASN A 69 2.52 -11.89 -2.38
N ARG A 70 3.48 -12.46 -1.64
CA ARG A 70 3.91 -13.86 -1.86
C ARG A 70 2.79 -14.83 -1.52
N GLU A 71 2.15 -14.67 -0.37
CA GLU A 71 1.03 -15.53 0.03
C GLU A 71 -0.12 -15.49 -0.98
N VAL A 72 -0.47 -14.30 -1.47
CA VAL A 72 -1.48 -14.13 -2.53
C VAL A 72 -1.06 -14.85 -3.81
N ASN A 73 0.22 -14.79 -4.18
CA ASN A 73 0.74 -15.50 -5.35
C ASN A 73 0.67 -17.03 -5.14
N ASP A 74 1.06 -17.54 -3.98
CA ASP A 74 1.02 -18.97 -3.66
C ASP A 74 -0.41 -19.51 -3.72
N VAL A 75 -1.38 -18.76 -3.19
CA VAL A 75 -2.81 -19.11 -3.28
C VAL A 75 -3.28 -19.13 -4.74
N ARG A 76 -2.89 -18.14 -5.54
CA ARG A 76 -3.25 -18.08 -6.96
C ARG A 76 -2.70 -19.27 -7.73
N ASP A 77 -1.45 -19.63 -7.48
CA ASP A 77 -0.79 -20.75 -8.15
C ASP A 77 -1.47 -22.07 -7.74
N GLY A 78 -1.78 -22.25 -6.45
CA GLY A 78 -2.57 -23.40 -5.98
C GLY A 78 -3.98 -23.48 -6.59
N GLN A 79 -4.65 -22.35 -6.84
CA GLN A 79 -5.95 -22.33 -7.52
C GLN A 79 -5.85 -22.77 -8.99
N LEU A 80 -4.76 -22.39 -9.68
CA LEU A 80 -4.51 -22.84 -11.05
C LEU A 80 -4.28 -24.35 -11.09
N ASP A 81 -3.47 -24.89 -10.18
CA ASP A 81 -3.23 -26.33 -10.07
C ASP A 81 -4.52 -27.11 -9.81
N ILE A 82 -5.37 -26.64 -8.89
CA ILE A 82 -6.68 -27.25 -8.62
C ILE A 82 -7.56 -27.19 -9.87
N SER A 83 -7.57 -26.06 -10.58
CA SER A 83 -8.37 -25.89 -11.79
C SER A 83 -7.95 -26.89 -12.89
N HIS A 84 -6.64 -27.11 -13.05
CA HIS A 84 -6.11 -28.10 -13.98
C HIS A 84 -6.51 -29.52 -13.56
N LEU A 85 -6.34 -29.87 -12.29
CA LEU A 85 -6.74 -31.18 -11.77
C LEU A 85 -8.24 -31.46 -11.99
N VAL A 86 -9.09 -30.45 -11.78
CA VAL A 86 -10.53 -30.58 -12.02
C VAL A 86 -10.84 -30.80 -13.50
N ALA A 87 -10.12 -30.13 -14.41
CA ALA A 87 -10.26 -30.34 -15.84
C ALA A 87 -9.88 -31.78 -16.23
N ASP A 88 -8.73 -32.27 -15.75
CA ASP A 88 -8.26 -33.63 -16.00
C ASP A 88 -9.25 -34.69 -15.48
N LEU A 89 -9.77 -34.50 -14.26
CA LEU A 89 -10.78 -35.38 -13.67
C LEU A 89 -12.07 -35.42 -14.50
N LYS A 90 -12.51 -34.26 -15.00
CA LYS A 90 -13.69 -34.17 -15.86
C LYS A 90 -13.47 -34.95 -17.16
N ASP A 91 -12.31 -34.79 -17.79
CA ASP A 91 -12.00 -35.48 -19.04
C ASP A 91 -11.88 -37.00 -18.84
N HIS A 92 -11.26 -37.44 -17.75
CA HIS A 92 -11.22 -38.85 -17.38
C HIS A 92 -12.62 -39.42 -17.12
N PHE A 93 -13.49 -38.68 -16.44
CA PHE A 93 -14.87 -39.09 -16.20
C PHE A 93 -15.66 -39.25 -17.50
N ILE A 94 -15.52 -38.31 -18.44
CA ILE A 94 -16.15 -38.38 -19.77
C ILE A 94 -15.65 -39.62 -20.53
N SER A 95 -14.34 -39.88 -20.50
CA SER A 95 -13.73 -41.07 -21.13
C SER A 95 -14.26 -42.38 -20.54
N LEU A 96 -14.39 -42.45 -19.21
CA LEU A 96 -14.93 -43.60 -18.49
C LEU A 96 -16.41 -43.84 -18.86
N GLN A 97 -17.23 -42.80 -18.93
CA GLN A 97 -18.63 -42.90 -19.36
C GLN A 97 -18.72 -43.46 -20.79
N GLY A 98 -17.92 -42.93 -21.73
CA GLY A 98 -17.88 -43.43 -23.10
C GLY A 98 -17.50 -44.91 -23.17
N SER A 99 -16.50 -45.32 -22.39
CA SER A 99 -16.06 -46.72 -22.29
C SER A 99 -17.15 -47.62 -21.70
N TYR A 100 -17.82 -47.17 -20.64
CA TYR A 100 -18.93 -47.91 -20.02
C TYR A 100 -20.08 -48.13 -21.00
N VAL A 101 -20.53 -47.07 -21.70
CA VAL A 101 -21.59 -47.17 -22.71
C VAL A 101 -21.20 -48.16 -23.81
N LYS A 102 -19.94 -48.12 -24.29
CA LYS A 102 -19.43 -49.08 -25.28
C LYS A 102 -19.49 -50.52 -24.78
N ILE A 103 -19.10 -50.78 -23.53
CA ILE A 103 -19.18 -52.13 -22.94
C ILE A 103 -20.63 -52.61 -22.87
N VAL A 104 -21.51 -51.79 -22.30
CA VAL A 104 -22.94 -52.12 -22.12
C VAL A 104 -23.59 -52.43 -23.48
N THR A 105 -23.40 -51.56 -24.47
CA THR A 105 -23.97 -51.76 -25.81
C THR A 105 -23.35 -52.96 -26.56
N SER A 106 -22.07 -53.25 -26.34
CA SER A 106 -21.41 -54.44 -26.92
C SER A 106 -21.94 -55.77 -26.35
N GLN A 107 -22.44 -55.77 -25.11
CA GLN A 107 -23.07 -56.95 -24.51
C GLN A 107 -24.47 -57.24 -25.09
N PHE A 108 -25.22 -56.19 -25.43
CA PHE A 108 -26.56 -56.33 -26.04
C PHE A 108 -26.54 -56.64 -27.54
N SER A 109 -25.40 -56.44 -28.21
CA SER A 109 -25.24 -56.70 -29.65
C SER A 109 -24.71 -58.10 -29.96
N ARG A 110 -24.44 -58.95 -28.96
CA ARG A 110 -24.18 -60.38 -29.19
C ARG A 110 -25.48 -61.10 -29.57
N PRO A 111 -25.63 -61.63 -30.80
CA PRO A 111 -26.83 -62.39 -31.15
C PRO A 111 -26.88 -63.64 -30.27
N LYS A 112 -27.99 -63.81 -29.54
CA LYS A 112 -28.33 -65.09 -28.91
C LYS A 112 -28.46 -66.10 -30.04
N ILE A 113 -27.45 -66.97 -30.22
CA ILE A 113 -27.56 -68.13 -31.10
C ILE A 113 -28.68 -68.98 -30.51
N LEU A 114 -29.86 -68.89 -31.13
CA LEU A 114 -31.03 -69.68 -30.78
C LEU A 114 -30.73 -71.11 -31.24
N PHE A 115 -30.29 -71.97 -30.31
CA PHE A 115 -30.24 -73.40 -30.54
C PHE A 115 -31.68 -73.91 -30.68
N LEU A 116 -32.16 -74.01 -31.92
CA LEU A 116 -33.31 -74.82 -32.29
C LEU A 116 -32.90 -76.29 -32.14
N ILE A 117 -33.22 -76.89 -31.00
CA ILE A 117 -33.21 -78.35 -30.84
C ILE A 117 -34.53 -78.85 -31.44
N LYS A 118 -34.38 -79.76 -32.40
CA LYS A 118 -35.42 -80.36 -33.23
C LYS A 118 -36.01 -81.60 -32.56
#